data_AF-A0A926RM23-F1
#
_entry.id   AF-A0A926RM23-F1
#
_cell.length_a   1.000
_cell.length_b   1.000
_cell.length_c   1.000
_cell.angle_alpha   90.00
_cell.angle_beta   90.00
_cell.angle_gamma   90.00
#
_symmetry.space_group_name_H-M   'P 1'
#
loop_
_entity.id
_entity.type
_entity.pdbx_description
1 polymer ?
#
loop_
_entity_poly.entity_id
_entity_poly.type
_entity_poly.pdbx_seq_one_letter_code
_entity_poly.pdbx_strand_id
1 'polypeptide(L)'
;MIIKYLSFLIGIIWSYSIIKTQSVFSKKAGIIFKIFITKVSWFTFIAACYFGYKNFTIKSTIIGLIIGVLLVNIGFYFLKKYINQRFNEKQITIIKSFFEYSLIFLVIYFILF
;
A
#
# COMPACT_ATOMS: atom_id res chain seq x y z
N MET A 1 -24.79 5.32 -6.83
CA MET A 1 -23.53 5.87 -7.39
C MET A 1 -22.47 6.14 -6.31
N ILE A 2 -22.82 6.80 -5.19
CA ILE A 2 -21.87 7.08 -4.08
C ILE A 2 -21.17 5.83 -3.53
N ILE A 3 -21.90 4.75 -3.25
CA ILE A 3 -21.31 3.52 -2.69
C ILE A 3 -20.25 2.92 -3.62
N LYS A 4 -20.52 2.90 -4.93
CA LYS A 4 -19.56 2.44 -5.95
C LYS A 4 -18.33 3.35 -6.02
N TYR A 5 -18.49 4.65 -5.78
CA TYR A 5 -17.40 5.61 -5.84
C TYR A 5 -16.51 5.51 -4.59
N LEU A 6 -17.12 5.28 -3.43
CA LEU A 6 -16.40 4.95 -2.20
C LEU A 6 -15.63 3.64 -2.36
N SER A 7 -16.22 2.59 -2.92
CA SER A 7 -15.50 1.33 -3.16
C SER A 7 -14.32 1.51 -4.13
N PHE A 8 -14.48 2.34 -5.15
CA PHE A 8 -13.40 2.73 -6.06
C PHE A 8 -12.26 3.45 -5.32
N LEU A 9 -12.58 4.48 -4.51
CA LEU A 9 -11.59 5.22 -3.73
C LEU A 9 -10.88 4.33 -2.71
N ILE A 10 -11.62 3.48 -2.00
CA ILE A 10 -11.05 2.51 -1.05
C ILE A 10 -10.09 1.57 -1.78
N GLY A 11 -10.46 1.07 -2.96
CA GLY A 11 -9.59 0.22 -3.79
C GLY A 11 -8.28 0.90 -4.18
N ILE A 12 -8.33 2.17 -4.60
CA ILE A 12 -7.13 2.97 -4.93
C ILE A 12 -6.28 3.21 -3.68
N ILE A 13 -6.89 3.67 -2.59
CA ILE A 13 -6.19 3.96 -1.34
C ILE A 13 -5.50 2.70 -0.82
N TRP A 14 -6.20 1.57 -0.83
CA TRP A 14 -5.69 0.29 -0.33
C TRP A 14 -4.49 -0.19 -1.15
N SER A 15 -4.67 -0.32 -2.46
CA SER A 15 -3.63 -0.82 -3.36
C SER A 15 -2.40 0.10 -3.38
N TYR A 16 -2.60 1.42 -3.44
CA TYR A 16 -1.49 2.38 -3.43
C TYR A 16 -0.79 2.47 -2.06
N SER A 17 -1.52 2.30 -0.94
CA SER A 17 -0.89 2.22 0.39
C SER A 17 0.07 1.03 0.47
N ILE A 18 -0.33 -0.13 -0.04
CA ILE A 18 0.51 -1.34 -0.07
C ILE A 18 1.75 -1.11 -0.95
N ILE A 19 1.60 -0.44 -2.10
CA ILE A 19 2.74 -0.05 -2.95
C ILE A 19 3.69 0.90 -2.19
N LYS A 20 3.16 1.88 -1.44
CA LYS A 20 3.98 2.84 -0.71
C LYS A 20 4.73 2.20 0.46
N THR A 21 4.14 1.24 1.16
CA THR A 21 4.78 0.51 2.27
C THR A 21 6.08 -0.17 1.85
N GLN A 22 6.22 -0.55 0.58
CA GLN A 22 7.46 -1.16 0.05
C GLN A 22 8.69 -0.28 0.29
N SER A 23 8.52 1.04 0.20
CA SER A 23 9.61 2.00 0.42
C SER A 23 10.13 2.04 1.87
N VAL A 24 9.40 1.43 2.80
CA VAL A 24 9.73 1.40 4.24
C VAL A 24 10.68 0.24 4.58
N PHE A 25 10.67 -0.85 3.82
CA PHE A 25 11.44 -2.07 4.09
C PHE A 25 12.93 -1.99 3.67
N SER A 26 13.79 -2.82 4.27
CA SER A 26 15.23 -2.91 3.95
C SER A 26 15.47 -3.46 2.54
N LYS A 27 16.66 -3.23 1.95
CA LYS A 27 16.98 -3.69 0.59
C LYS A 27 16.83 -5.21 0.38
N LYS A 28 17.14 -6.02 1.40
CA LYS A 28 17.11 -7.50 1.28
C LYS A 28 15.68 -8.05 1.34
N ALA A 29 14.92 -7.69 2.38
CA ALA A 29 13.51 -8.07 2.49
C ALA A 29 12.65 -7.37 1.42
N GLY A 30 13.03 -6.15 1.05
CA GLY A 30 12.37 -5.34 0.04
C GLY A 30 12.37 -5.97 -1.36
N ILE A 31 13.33 -6.83 -1.73
CA ILE A 31 13.30 -7.54 -3.02
C ILE A 31 12.20 -8.61 -3.04
N ILE A 32 12.12 -9.42 -1.99
CA ILE A 32 11.10 -10.47 -1.84
C ILE A 32 9.71 -9.81 -1.78
N PHE A 33 9.59 -8.75 -0.98
CA PHE A 33 8.40 -7.92 -0.88
C PHE A 33 8.03 -7.27 -2.22
N LYS A 34 9.03 -6.76 -2.96
CA LYS A 34 8.84 -6.16 -4.28
C LYS A 34 8.41 -7.17 -5.34
N ILE A 35 8.70 -8.46 -5.22
CA ILE A 35 8.21 -9.44 -6.21
C ILE A 35 6.79 -9.88 -5.86
N PHE A 36 6.56 -10.23 -4.60
CA PHE A 36 5.28 -10.81 -4.19
C PHE A 36 4.18 -9.75 -4.08
N ILE A 37 4.42 -8.70 -3.30
CA ILE A 37 3.40 -7.71 -2.99
C ILE A 37 3.21 -6.73 -4.12
N THR A 38 4.25 -6.36 -4.87
CA THR A 38 4.10 -5.50 -6.05
C THR A 38 3.22 -6.14 -7.11
N LYS A 39 3.37 -7.44 -7.39
CA LYS A 39 2.52 -8.07 -8.42
C LYS A 39 1.05 -8.01 -8.03
N VAL A 40 0.72 -8.36 -6.78
CA VAL A 40 -0.66 -8.34 -6.27
C VAL A 40 -1.19 -6.91 -6.11
N SER A 41 -0.39 -5.98 -5.57
CA SER A 41 -0.81 -4.60 -5.31
C SER A 41 -0.95 -3.78 -6.59
N TRP A 42 -0.08 -3.96 -7.58
CA TRP A 42 -0.24 -3.32 -8.88
C TRP A 42 -1.41 -3.92 -9.66
N PHE A 43 -1.64 -5.23 -9.57
CA PHE A 43 -2.80 -5.86 -10.19
C PHE A 43 -4.11 -5.32 -9.60
N THR A 44 -4.20 -5.22 -8.27
CA THR A 44 -5.36 -4.61 -7.58
C THR A 44 -5.51 -3.11 -7.90
N PHE A 45 -4.41 -2.37 -8.05
CA PHE A 45 -4.46 -0.97 -8.47
C PHE A 45 -5.01 -0.83 -9.90
N ILE A 46 -4.53 -1.65 -10.84
CA ILE A 46 -5.02 -1.67 -12.23
C ILE A 46 -6.50 -2.07 -12.27
N ALA A 47 -6.90 -3.08 -11.47
CA ALA A 47 -8.29 -3.50 -11.36
C ALA A 47 -9.19 -2.37 -10.81
N ALA A 48 -8.70 -1.61 -9.82
CA ALA A 48 -9.42 -0.44 -9.29
C ALA A 48 -9.55 0.66 -10.37
N CYS A 49 -8.49 0.93 -11.13
CA CYS A 49 -8.53 1.86 -12.27
C CYS A 49 -9.54 1.42 -13.34
N TYR A 50 -9.54 0.14 -13.70
CA TYR A 50 -10.48 -0.44 -14.66
C TYR A 50 -11.93 -0.34 -14.16
N PHE A 51 -12.16 -0.65 -12.88
CA PHE A 51 -13.45 -0.49 -12.23
C PHE A 51 -13.92 0.97 -12.25
N GLY A 52 -13.00 1.92 -12.00
CA GLY A 52 -13.26 3.35 -12.08
C GLY A 52 -13.70 3.78 -13.47
N TYR A 53 -12.90 3.43 -14.47
CA TYR A 53 -13.17 3.74 -15.88
C TYR A 53 -14.50 3.15 -16.38
N LYS A 54 -14.84 1.92 -15.97
CA LYS A 54 -16.08 1.26 -16.40
C LYS A 54 -17.35 1.84 -15.77
N ASN A 55 -17.26 2.37 -14.54
CA ASN A 55 -18.44 2.81 -13.78
C ASN A 55 -18.61 4.33 -13.72
N PHE A 56 -17.57 5.11 -14.00
CA PHE A 56 -17.57 6.57 -13.87
C PHE A 56 -16.99 7.27 -15.09
N THR A 57 -17.23 8.58 -15.20
CA THR A 57 -16.60 9.38 -16.26
C THR A 57 -15.07 9.40 -16.08
N ILE A 58 -14.36 9.57 -17.20
CA ILE A 58 -12.89 9.67 -17.20
C ILE A 58 -12.41 10.81 -16.29
N LYS A 59 -13.10 11.97 -16.33
CA LYS A 59 -12.79 13.12 -15.46
C LYS A 59 -12.86 12.75 -13.97
N SER A 60 -13.95 12.14 -13.53
CA SER A 60 -14.10 11.72 -12.12
C SER A 60 -13.11 10.62 -11.72
N THR A 61 -12.78 9.71 -12.63
CA THR A 61 -11.80 8.63 -12.38
C THR A 61 -10.40 9.20 -12.14
N ILE A 62 -9.96 10.15 -12.99
CA ILE A 62 -8.67 10.81 -12.85
C ILE A 62 -8.60 11.62 -11.55
N ILE A 63 -9.65 12.39 -11.24
CA ILE A 63 -9.72 13.16 -10.00
C ILE A 63 -9.65 12.24 -8.77
N GLY A 64 -10.43 11.15 -8.76
CA GLY A 64 -10.40 10.17 -7.67
C GLY A 64 -9.04 9.49 -7.49
N LEU A 65 -8.34 9.21 -8.60
CA LEU A 65 -6.99 8.64 -8.59
C LEU A 65 -5.97 9.61 -8.00
N ILE A 66 -5.99 10.87 -8.42
CA ILE A 66 -5.13 11.93 -7.87
C ILE A 66 -5.38 12.10 -6.37
N ILE A 67 -6.66 12.21 -5.97
CA ILE A 67 -7.03 12.36 -4.56
C ILE A 67 -6.58 11.16 -3.74
N GLY A 68 -6.82 9.93 -4.23
CA GLY A 68 -6.42 8.71 -3.51
C GLY A 68 -4.91 8.63 -3.30
N VAL A 69 -4.12 8.92 -4.35
CA VAL A 69 -2.65 8.93 -4.28
C VAL A 69 -2.13 10.02 -3.32
N LEU A 70 -2.70 11.22 -3.39
CA LEU A 70 -2.34 12.33 -2.49
C LEU A 70 -2.66 12.00 -1.04
N LEU A 71 -3.85 11.47 -0.77
CA LEU A 71 -4.32 11.14 0.57
C LEU A 71 -3.41 10.09 1.22
N VAL A 72 -2.99 9.07 0.47
CA VAL A 72 -2.02 8.09 0.95
C VAL A 72 -0.66 8.75 1.27
N ASN A 73 -0.12 9.58 0.38
CA ASN A 73 1.17 10.23 0.63
C ASN A 73 1.14 11.12 1.89
N ILE A 74 0.06 11.89 2.08
CA ILE A 74 -0.16 12.70 3.28
C ILE A 74 -0.29 11.79 4.51
N GLY A 75 -1.06 10.72 4.42
CA GLY A 75 -1.22 9.73 5.49
C GLY A 75 0.12 9.14 5.93
N PHE A 76 0.97 8.70 5.00
CA PHE A 76 2.31 8.18 5.30
C PHE A 76 3.23 9.22 5.93
N TYR A 77 3.14 10.49 5.50
CA TYR A 77 3.90 11.57 6.11
C TYR A 77 3.54 11.78 7.58
N PHE A 78 2.24 11.86 7.89
CA PHE A 78 1.78 11.97 9.26
C PHE A 78 2.12 10.74 10.10
N LEU A 79 1.97 9.54 9.54
CA LEU A 79 2.32 8.29 10.22
C LEU A 79 3.80 8.26 10.60
N LYS A 80 4.68 8.63 9.67
CA LYS A 80 6.13 8.71 9.93
C LYS A 80 6.45 9.73 11.03
N LYS A 81 5.82 10.90 11.00
CA LYS A 81 5.99 11.93 12.02
C LYS A 81 5.54 11.43 13.40
N TYR A 82 4.39 10.78 13.45
CA TYR A 82 3.84 10.22 14.69
C TYR A 82 4.74 9.13 15.29
N ILE A 83 5.22 8.21 14.45
CA ILE A 83 6.13 7.14 14.87
C ILE A 83 7.43 7.73 15.43
N ASN A 84 8.04 8.69 14.73
CA ASN A 84 9.29 9.31 15.16
C ASN A 84 9.14 10.14 16.45
N GLN A 85 7.96 10.70 16.72
CA GLN A 85 7.69 11.43 17.95
C GLN A 85 7.47 10.51 19.16
N ARG A 86 6.94 9.29 18.94
CA ARG A 86 6.54 8.38 20.01
C ARG A 86 7.55 7.28 20.31
N PHE A 87 8.36 6.88 19.33
CA PHE A 87 9.28 5.75 19.44
C PHE A 87 10.73 6.16 19.20
N ASN A 88 11.64 5.59 19.98
CA ASN A 88 13.08 5.75 19.78
C ASN A 88 13.56 4.94 18.55
N GLU A 89 14.65 5.36 17.91
CA GLU A 89 15.20 4.70 16.71
C GLU A 89 15.45 3.20 16.89
N LYS A 90 15.91 2.80 18.08
CA LYS A 90 16.11 1.38 18.43
C LYS A 90 14.80 0.57 18.35
N GLN A 91 13.70 1.12 18.88
CA GLN A 91 12.39 0.46 18.86
C GLN A 91 11.83 0.38 17.43
N ILE A 92 11.99 1.45 16.64
CA ILE A 92 11.58 1.47 15.23
C ILE A 92 12.33 0.38 14.43
N THR A 93 13.61 0.20 14.70
CA THR A 93 14.45 -0.81 14.03
C THR A 93 14.02 -2.24 14.38
N ILE A 94 13.68 -2.49 15.66
CA ILE A 94 13.15 -3.79 16.11
C ILE A 94 11.81 -4.09 15.43
N ILE A 95 10.88 -3.13 15.41
CA ILE A 95 9.57 -3.28 14.77
C ILE A 95 9.74 -3.57 13.27
N LYS A 96 10.62 -2.82 12.59
CA LYS A 96 10.91 -3.05 11.17
C LYS A 96 11.44 -4.46 10.93
N SER A 97 12.38 -4.92 11.75
CA SER A 97 12.95 -6.27 11.64
C SER A 97 11.88 -7.35 11.88
N PHE A 98 11.02 -7.18 12.88
CA PHE A 98 9.92 -8.10 13.17
C PHE A 98 8.97 -8.25 11.98
N PHE A 99 8.56 -7.13 11.36
CA PHE A 99 7.73 -7.18 10.14
C PHE A 99 8.46 -7.87 8.99
N GLU A 100 9.74 -7.57 8.76
CA GLU A 100 10.53 -8.22 7.69
C GLU A 100 10.57 -9.75 7.85
N TYR A 101 10.87 -10.27 9.04
CA TYR A 101 10.90 -11.72 9.28
C TYR A 101 9.51 -12.36 9.20
N SER A 102 8.49 -11.71 9.76
CA SER A 102 7.11 -12.20 9.71
C SER A 102 6.60 -12.31 8.26
N LEU A 103 6.97 -11.35 7.41
CA LEU A 103 6.63 -11.37 6.00
C LEU A 103 7.35 -12.46 5.22
N ILE A 104 8.65 -12.67 5.46
CA ILE A 104 9.40 -13.76 4.84
C ILE A 104 8.75 -15.10 5.21
N PHE A 105 8.41 -15.28 6.48
CA PHE A 105 7.71 -16.47 6.97
C PHE A 105 6.36 -16.66 6.26
N LEU A 106 5.56 -15.59 6.14
CA LEU A 106 4.24 -15.64 5.50
C LEU A 106 4.33 -15.99 4.01
N VAL A 107 5.34 -15.45 3.30
CA VAL A 107 5.60 -15.80 1.88
C VAL A 107 6.00 -17.26 1.74
N ILE A 108 6.90 -17.76 2.61
CA ILE A 108 7.30 -19.18 2.59
C ILE A 108 6.09 -20.06 2.87
N TYR A 109 5.26 -19.72 3.85
CA TYR A 109 4.05 -20.45 4.19
C TYR A 109 3.09 -20.54 2.99
N PHE A 110 2.78 -19.42 2.34
CA PHE A 110 1.89 -19.39 1.16
C PHE A 110 2.42 -20.12 -0.08
N ILE A 111 3.74 -20.34 -0.17
CA ILE A 111 4.36 -21.09 -1.27
C ILE A 111 4.38 -22.59 -0.99
N LEU A 112 4.59 -22.98 0.28
CA LEU A 112 4.74 -24.37 0.69
C LEU A 112 3.43 -25.07 1.07
N PHE A 113 2.38 -24.31 1.39
CA PHE A 113 1.09 -24.82 1.90
C PHE A 113 -0.07 -24.10 1.21
#